data_AF-A0A2W0FU06-F1
#
_entry.id   AF-A0A2W0FU06-F1
#
_cell.length_a   1.000
_cell.length_b   1.000
_cell.length_c   1.000
_cell.angle_alpha   90.00
_cell.angle_beta   90.00
_cell.angle_gamma   90.00
#
_symmetry.space_group_name_H-M   'P 1'
#
loop_
_entity.id
_entity.type
_entity.pdbx_description
1 polymer ?
#
loop_
_entity_poly.entity_id
_entity_poly.type
_entity_poly.pdbx_seq_one_letter_code
_entity_poly.pdbx_strand_id
1 'polypeptide(L)'
;MANEPDQDFFNRADAIIELTNSHIADSSRGKASASLMYANARFSAWVSACGCRSAEELEAAKQQAVDYFLEEFRLMLEENLADYIENFPRYMSGKQD
;
A
#
# COMPACT_ATOMS: atom_id res chain seq x y z
N MET A 1 -12.29 -3.50 22.06
CA MET A 1 -12.57 -2.26 21.30
C MET A 1 -11.70 -2.33 20.08
N ALA A 2 -12.30 -2.37 18.89
CA ALA A 2 -11.56 -2.51 17.65
C ALA A 2 -10.55 -1.36 17.52
N ASN A 3 -9.32 -1.66 17.11
CA ASN A 3 -8.31 -0.66 16.77
C ASN A 3 -8.84 0.09 15.55
N GLU A 4 -9.57 1.19 15.76
CA GLU A 4 -9.70 2.23 14.74
C GLU A 4 -8.27 2.70 14.41
N PRO A 5 -7.92 2.88 13.12
CA PRO A 5 -6.62 3.40 12.76
C PRO A 5 -6.41 4.73 13.48
N ASP A 6 -5.36 4.81 14.30
CA ASP A 6 -5.02 6.06 14.95
C ASP A 6 -4.56 7.08 13.90
N GLN A 7 -4.61 8.37 14.23
CA GLN A 7 -4.15 9.42 13.33
C GLN A 7 -2.71 9.18 12.83
N ASP A 8 -1.90 8.50 13.63
CA ASP A 8 -0.53 8.16 13.28
C ASP A 8 -0.43 7.13 12.15
N PHE A 9 -1.40 6.23 11.99
CA PHE A 9 -1.51 5.34 10.83
C PHE A 9 -1.61 6.14 9.53
N PHE A 10 -2.56 7.08 9.47
CA PHE A 10 -2.75 7.92 8.28
C PHE A 10 -1.54 8.81 8.03
N ASN A 11 -0.97 9.41 9.08
CA ASN A 11 0.26 10.21 8.95
C ASN A 11 1.42 9.42 8.32
N ARG A 12 1.58 8.14 8.68
CA ARG A 12 2.61 7.27 8.08
C ARG A 12 2.30 6.92 6.62
N ALA A 13 1.04 6.65 6.29
CA ALA A 13 0.63 6.37 4.92
C ALA A 13 0.84 7.60 4.02
N ASP A 14 0.47 8.79 4.49
CA ASP A 14 0.65 10.05 3.78
C ASP A 14 2.12 10.36 3.54
N ALA A 15 3.01 10.13 4.52
CA ALA A 15 4.45 10.31 4.32
C ALA A 15 5.02 9.41 3.19
N ILE A 16 4.48 8.20 3.01
CA ILE A 16 4.87 7.31 1.91
C ILE A 16 4.34 7.83 0.57
N ILE A 17 3.11 8.37 0.55
CA ILE A 17 2.51 9.00 -0.64
C ILE A 17 3.31 10.23 -1.04
N GLU A 18 3.68 11.11 -0.09
CA GLU A 18 4.51 12.29 -0.33
C GLU A 18 5.86 11.93 -0.95
N LEU A 19 6.54 10.92 -0.40
CA LEU A 19 7.79 10.43 -0.98
C LEU A 19 7.57 9.90 -2.40
N THR A 20 6.52 9.12 -2.62
CA THR A 20 6.18 8.58 -3.95
C THR A 20 5.85 9.69 -4.94
N ASN A 21 5.17 10.75 -4.50
CA ASN A 21 4.86 11.92 -5.30
C ASN A 21 6.13 12.69 -5.70
N SER A 22 7.13 12.78 -4.82
CA SER A 22 8.41 13.42 -5.15
C SER A 22 9.13 12.74 -6.32
N HIS A 23 8.95 11.42 -6.50
CA HIS A 23 9.51 10.67 -7.62
C HIS A 23 8.78 10.91 -8.95
N ILE A 24 7.58 11.53 -8.96
CA ILE A 24 6.81 11.75 -10.19
C ILE A 24 7.52 12.76 -11.11
N ALA A 25 8.13 13.81 -10.55
CA ALA A 25 8.80 14.86 -11.33
C ALA A 25 9.94 14.31 -12.19
N ASP A 26 10.72 13.37 -11.66
CA ASP A 26 11.84 12.72 -12.35
C ASP A 26 11.42 11.45 -13.12
N SER A 27 10.13 11.07 -13.07
CA SER A 27 9.63 9.85 -13.72
C SER A 27 8.20 10.01 -14.26
N SER A 28 7.29 9.10 -13.94
CA SER A 28 5.88 9.17 -14.29
C SER A 28 5.04 8.56 -13.16
N ARG A 29 3.75 8.93 -13.10
CA ARG A 29 2.79 8.32 -12.15
C ARG A 29 2.84 6.79 -12.17
N GLY A 30 2.91 6.19 -13.36
CA GLY A 30 2.99 4.74 -13.52
C GLY A 30 4.29 4.14 -12.98
N LYS A 31 5.45 4.79 -13.21
CA LYS A 31 6.74 4.33 -12.69
C LYS A 31 6.83 4.48 -11.17
N ALA A 32 6.37 5.62 -10.63
CA ALA A 32 6.31 5.87 -9.20
C ALA A 32 5.40 4.84 -8.50
N SER A 33 4.22 4.56 -9.07
CA SER A 33 3.29 3.53 -8.58
C SER A 33 3.90 2.12 -8.59
N ALA A 34 4.56 1.72 -9.69
CA ALA A 34 5.23 0.43 -9.76
C ALA A 34 6.35 0.28 -8.72
N SER A 35 7.14 1.35 -8.50
CA SER A 35 8.18 1.39 -7.48
C SER A 35 7.60 1.27 -6.06
N LEU A 36 6.49 1.96 -5.77
CA LEU A 36 5.81 1.86 -4.48
C LEU A 36 5.27 0.45 -4.24
N MET A 37 4.64 -0.17 -5.24
CA MET A 37 4.16 -1.56 -5.15
C MET A 37 5.30 -2.53 -4.86
N TYR A 38 6.44 -2.38 -5.55
CA TYR A 38 7.61 -3.22 -5.32
C TYR A 38 8.24 -2.98 -3.93
N ALA A 39 8.28 -1.73 -3.46
CA ALA A 39 8.74 -1.39 -2.12
C ALA A 39 7.86 -2.05 -1.04
N ASN A 40 6.54 -1.98 -1.20
CA ASN A 40 5.59 -2.64 -0.32
C ASN A 40 5.81 -4.16 -0.27
N ALA A 41 5.96 -4.81 -1.42
CA ALA A 41 6.23 -6.26 -1.49
C ALA A 41 7.52 -6.67 -0.74
N ARG A 42 8.60 -5.88 -0.88
CA ARG A 42 9.86 -6.13 -0.16
C ARG A 42 9.71 -5.95 1.34
N PHE A 43 8.96 -4.93 1.75
CA PHE A 43 8.68 -4.68 3.16
C PHE A 43 7.83 -5.79 3.77
N SER A 44 6.76 -6.21 3.10
CA SER A 44 5.92 -7.36 3.49
C SER A 44 6.72 -8.66 3.62
N ALA A 45 7.64 -8.93 2.69
CA ALA A 45 8.52 -10.08 2.76
C ALA A 45 9.44 -10.02 4.00
N TRP A 46 10.00 -8.85 4.32
CA TRP A 46 10.81 -8.65 5.52
C TRP A 46 9.99 -8.81 6.81
N VAL A 47 8.78 -8.24 6.88
CA VAL A 47 7.86 -8.41 8.03
C VAL A 47 7.55 -9.89 8.26
N SER A 48 7.27 -10.63 7.20
CA SER A 48 7.02 -12.08 7.27
C SER A 48 8.23 -12.84 7.80
N ALA A 49 9.43 -12.50 7.29
CA ALA A 49 10.68 -13.12 7.73
C ALA A 49 10.99 -12.84 9.21
N CYS A 50 10.72 -11.62 9.70
CA CYS A 50 10.88 -11.27 11.11
C CYS A 50 9.98 -12.08 12.07
N GLY A 51 8.87 -12.62 11.57
CA GLY A 51 7.99 -13.51 12.33
C GLY A 51 8.46 -14.97 12.40
N CYS A 52 9.49 -15.33 11.63
CA CYS A 52 9.99 -16.71 11.51
C CYS A 52 11.35 -16.86 12.21
N ARG A 53 11.67 -18.08 12.65
CA ARG A 53 12.95 -18.42 13.29
C ARG A 53 13.96 -19.05 12.33
N SER A 54 13.49 -19.53 11.18
CA SER A 54 14.35 -20.15 10.15
C SER A 54 13.78 -19.96 8.75
N ALA A 55 14.60 -20.29 7.74
CA ALA A 55 14.19 -20.25 6.34
C ALA A 55 13.12 -21.30 6.02
N GLU A 56 13.15 -22.46 6.68
CA GLU A 56 12.14 -23.53 6.51
C GLU A 56 10.78 -23.10 7.05
N GLU A 57 10.75 -22.39 8.19
CA GLU A 57 9.51 -21.82 8.74
C GLU A 57 8.94 -20.74 7.81
N LEU A 58 9.79 -19.89 7.24
CA LEU A 58 9.38 -18.90 6.25
C LEU A 58 8.86 -19.55 4.96
N GLU A 59 9.52 -20.60 4.46
CA GLU A 59 9.07 -21.34 3.26
C GLU A 59 7.70 -21.97 3.50
N ALA A 60 7.49 -22.57 4.68
CA ALA A 60 6.20 -23.15 5.06
C ALA A 60 5.08 -22.10 5.20
N ALA A 61 5.41 -20.90 5.71
CA ALA A 61 4.47 -19.79 5.89
C ALA A 61 4.28 -18.92 4.63
N LYS A 62 5.11 -19.10 3.59
CA LYS A 62 5.19 -18.20 2.42
C LYS A 62 3.85 -17.95 1.75
N GLN A 63 3.09 -19.01 1.45
CA GLN A 63 1.81 -18.86 0.75
C GLN A 63 0.78 -18.13 1.62
N GLN A 64 0.73 -18.47 2.91
CA GLN A 64 -0.15 -17.79 3.86
C GLN A 64 0.17 -16.28 3.95
N ALA A 65 1.45 -15.92 3.97
CA ALA A 65 1.87 -14.52 3.96
C ALA A 65 1.45 -13.81 2.67
N VAL A 66 1.66 -14.44 1.50
CA VAL A 66 1.24 -13.89 0.20
C VAL A 66 -0.28 -13.64 0.19
N ASP A 67 -1.07 -14.63 0.58
CA ASP A 67 -2.53 -14.54 0.56
C ASP A 67 -3.02 -13.43 1.50
N TYR A 68 -2.43 -13.32 2.70
CA TYR A 68 -2.74 -12.26 3.65
C TYR A 68 -2.50 -10.87 3.06
N PHE A 69 -1.30 -10.59 2.54
CA PHE A 69 -1.00 -9.24 2.01
C PHE A 69 -1.81 -8.89 0.76
N LEU A 70 -2.12 -9.88 -0.10
CA LEU A 70 -2.95 -9.64 -1.28
C LEU A 70 -4.40 -9.36 -0.91
N GLU A 71 -4.94 -10.02 0.11
CA GLU A 71 -6.31 -9.77 0.57
C GLU A 71 -6.42 -8.39 1.23
N GLU A 72 -5.52 -8.05 2.15
CA GLU A 72 -5.51 -6.72 2.79
C GLU A 72 -5.36 -5.60 1.75
N PHE A 73 -4.45 -5.77 0.79
CA PHE A 73 -4.29 -4.79 -0.30
C PHE A 73 -5.53 -4.67 -1.18
N ARG A 74 -6.20 -5.80 -1.48
CA ARG A 74 -7.45 -5.79 -2.24
C ARG A 74 -8.53 -5.00 -1.51
N LEU A 75 -8.75 -5.28 -0.23
CA LEU A 75 -9.78 -4.60 0.58
C LEU A 75 -9.55 -3.08 0.61
N MET A 76 -8.32 -2.65 0.90
CA MET A 76 -7.97 -1.22 0.91
C MET A 76 -8.14 -0.58 -0.48
N LEU A 77 -7.73 -1.26 -1.55
CA LEU A 77 -7.87 -0.74 -2.90
C LEU A 77 -9.34 -0.61 -3.32
N GLU A 78 -10.17 -1.61 -3.01
CA GLU A 78 -11.60 -1.59 -3.31
C GLU A 78 -12.32 -0.46 -2.57
N GLU A 79 -12.01 -0.25 -1.28
CA GLU A 79 -12.55 0.87 -0.50
C GLU A 79 -12.19 2.23 -1.10
N ASN A 80 -10.91 2.44 -1.43
CA ASN A 80 -10.46 3.69 -2.04
C ASN A 80 -11.07 3.90 -3.43
N LEU A 81 -11.17 2.86 -4.25
CA LEU A 81 -11.81 2.96 -5.56
C LEU A 81 -13.30 3.27 -5.45
N ALA A 82 -14.00 2.69 -4.47
CA ALA A 82 -15.40 3.00 -4.20
C ALA A 82 -15.58 4.48 -3.85
N ASP A 83 -14.72 5.05 -2.99
CA ASP A 83 -14.74 6.49 -2.68
C ASP A 83 -14.49 7.35 -3.92
N TYR A 84 -13.50 6.99 -4.76
CA TYR A 84 -13.27 7.70 -6.02
C TYR A 84 -14.44 7.58 -7.01
N ILE A 85 -15.16 6.45 -7.04
CA ILE A 85 -16.33 6.26 -7.90
C ILE A 85 -17.48 7.15 -7.42
N GLU A 86 -17.75 7.17 -6.11
CA GLU A 86 -18.83 7.98 -5.52
C GLU A 86 -18.55 9.48 -5.69
N ASN A 87 -17.31 9.90 -5.49
CA ASN A 87 -16.90 11.29 -5.48
C ASN A 87 -16.18 11.74 -6.76
N PHE A 88 -16.24 10.95 -7.84
CA PHE A 88 -15.45 11.17 -9.06
C PHE A 88 -15.52 12.60 -9.60
N PRO A 89 -16.71 13.20 -9.81
CA PRO A 89 -16.80 14.55 -10.36
C PRO A 89 -16.13 15.57 -9.45
N ARG A 90 -16.23 15.40 -8.13
CA ARG A 90 -15.61 16.30 -7.16
C ARG A 90 -14.09 16.16 -7.17
N TYR A 91 -13.56 14.96 -6.99
CA TYR A 91 -12.11 14.74 -6.90
C TYR A 91 -11.39 15.06 -8.21
N MET A 92 -12.01 14.77 -9.36
CA MET A 92 -11.41 14.98 -10.66
C MET A 92 -11.75 16.34 -11.29
N SER A 93 -12.52 17.20 -10.61
CA SER A 93 -12.81 18.59 -11.07
C SER A 93 -11.73 19.61 -10.69
N GLY A 94 -10.75 19.24 -9.87
CA GLY A 94 -9.61 20.09 -9.50
C GLY A 94 -8.58 20.16 -10.62
N LYS A 95 -8.69 21.20 -11.47
CA LYS A 95 -7.73 21.68 -12.49
C LYS A 95 -6.96 20.61 -13.27
N GLN A 96 -7.42 20.39 -14.51
CA GLN A 96 -6.48 20.22 -15.61
C GLN A 96 -5.61 21.49 -15.69
N ASP A 97 -4.41 21.43 -15.13
CA ASP A 97 -3.28 22.25 -15.57
C ASP A 97 -2.33 21.34 -16.38
#